data_AF-A0A971HUQ7-F1
#
_entry.id   AF-A0A971HUQ7-F1
#
_cell.length_a   1.000
_cell.length_b   1.000
_cell.length_c   1.000
_cell.angle_alpha   90.00
_cell.angle_beta   90.00
_cell.angle_gamma   90.00
#
_symmetry.space_group_name_H-M   'P 1'
#
loop_
_entity.id
_entity.type
_entity.pdbx_description
1 polymer ?
#
loop_
_entity_poly.entity_id
_entity_poly.type
_entity_poly.pdbx_seq_one_letter_code
_entity_poly.pdbx_strand_id
1 'polypeptide(L)'
;MTRIINFTSAIWAKYKQEVHTTLSGTLTKIPVWLWKKNMFFMGVKNTWWKQKTQYFPATQSTQGTHPLFVLDELANQGFRVCPCSSQGSSSRYIHEDCQLTDTNMRMDRNSFLVDRFAFSLPITTMISPLPEYRGKVPQSCIKEGRP
;
A
#
# COMPACT_ATOMS: atom_id res chain seq x y z
N MET A 1 -3.99 -31.59 -11.14
CA MET A 1 -3.25 -31.80 -9.89
C MET A 1 -2.57 -30.50 -9.49
N THR A 2 -3.16 -29.75 -8.55
CA THR A 2 -2.64 -28.46 -8.09
C THR A 2 -1.51 -28.71 -7.10
N ARG A 3 -0.27 -28.35 -7.45
CA ARG A 3 0.86 -28.38 -6.52
C ARG A 3 0.64 -27.32 -5.45
N ILE A 4 0.27 -27.75 -4.25
CA ILE A 4 0.35 -26.92 -3.05
C ILE A 4 1.84 -26.84 -2.70
N ILE A 5 2.44 -25.68 -2.93
CA ILE A 5 3.81 -25.42 -2.50
C ILE A 5 3.76 -25.13 -1.01
N ASN A 6 4.12 -26.12 -0.19
CA ASN A 6 4.32 -25.94 1.25
C ASN A 6 5.64 -25.17 1.45
N PHE A 7 5.55 -23.85 1.64
CA PHE A 7 6.71 -23.02 1.97
C PHE A 7 7.14 -23.29 3.42
N THR A 8 8.28 -23.98 3.58
CA THR A 8 8.84 -24.35 4.89
C THR A 8 9.34 -23.13 5.67
N SER A 9 9.36 -23.24 7.00
CA SER A 9 9.86 -22.20 7.93
C SER A 9 11.28 -21.72 7.62
N ALA A 10 12.12 -22.56 7.02
CA ALA A 10 13.48 -22.23 6.61
C ALA A 10 13.54 -21.25 5.42
N ILE A 11 12.63 -21.38 4.45
CA ILE A 11 12.52 -20.42 3.32
C ILE A 11 12.04 -19.07 3.88
N TRP A 12 11.08 -19.09 4.81
CA TRP A 12 10.61 -17.89 5.50
C TRP A 12 11.69 -17.19 6.33
N ALA A 13 12.56 -17.95 7.01
CA ALA A 13 13.66 -17.39 7.78
C ALA A 13 14.73 -16.75 6.89
N LYS A 14 15.09 -17.40 5.78
CA LYS A 14 16.03 -16.86 4.79
C LYS A 14 15.49 -15.57 4.14
N TYR A 15 14.21 -15.55 3.77
CA TYR A 15 13.56 -14.36 3.19
C TYR A 15 13.45 -13.21 4.19
N LYS A 16 13.19 -13.49 5.48
CA LYS A 16 13.18 -12.48 6.55
C LYS A 16 14.56 -11.85 6.77
N GLN A 17 15.64 -12.64 6.70
CA GLN A 17 17.01 -12.14 6.88
C GLN A 17 17.45 -11.25 5.70
N GLU A 18 17.12 -11.63 4.47
CA GLU A 18 17.45 -10.84 3.27
C GLU A 18 16.67 -9.50 3.23
N VAL A 19 15.41 -9.48 3.68
CA VAL A 19 14.58 -8.26 3.71
C VAL A 19 14.96 -7.30 4.85
N HIS A 20 15.39 -7.80 6.02
CA HIS A 20 15.79 -6.95 7.14
C HIS A 20 17.07 -6.14 6.86
N THR A 21 17.88 -6.57 5.89
CA THR A 21 19.21 -5.98 5.67
C THR A 21 19.20 -4.87 4.62
N THR A 22 18.18 -4.81 3.74
CA THR A 22 18.09 -3.72 2.76
C THR A 22 16.67 -3.58 2.20
N LEU A 23 15.85 -2.72 2.80
CA LEU A 23 14.94 -1.89 1.99
C LEU A 23 15.82 -0.84 1.27
N SER A 24 16.72 -1.31 0.42
CA SER A 24 17.47 -0.48 -0.52
C SER A 24 16.47 0.08 -1.51
N GLY A 25 16.71 1.30 -2.03
CA GLY A 25 15.83 2.02 -2.96
C GLY A 25 15.47 1.28 -4.26
N THR A 26 15.92 0.04 -4.45
CA THR A 26 15.63 -0.85 -5.57
C THR A 26 14.42 -1.79 -5.35
N LEU A 27 14.00 -2.07 -4.11
CA LEU A 27 12.92 -3.04 -3.86
C LEU A 27 11.55 -2.38 -4.05
N THR A 28 10.99 -2.52 -5.26
CA THR A 28 9.68 -1.94 -5.62
C THR A 28 8.51 -2.90 -5.41
N LYS A 29 8.74 -4.19 -5.10
CA LYS A 29 7.67 -5.18 -4.92
C LYS A 29 7.80 -5.86 -3.57
N ILE A 30 7.01 -5.39 -2.61
CA ILE A 30 7.02 -5.90 -1.23
C ILE A 30 5.79 -6.79 -1.02
N PRO A 31 5.99 -8.07 -0.61
CA PRO A 31 4.89 -8.94 -0.22
C PRO A 31 4.08 -8.41 0.97
N VAL A 32 2.78 -8.72 1.01
CA VAL A 32 1.83 -8.18 2.01
C VAL A 32 2.27 -8.42 3.45
N TRP A 33 2.84 -9.58 3.78
CA TRP A 33 3.28 -9.89 5.16
C TRP A 33 4.45 -9.03 5.67
N LEU A 34 5.11 -8.26 4.78
CA LEU A 34 6.17 -7.32 5.14
C LEU A 34 5.68 -5.87 5.19
N TRP A 35 4.39 -5.63 4.91
CA TRP A 35 3.85 -4.29 4.95
C TRP A 35 3.90 -3.73 6.37
N LYS A 36 3.97 -2.40 6.44
CA LYS A 36 4.04 -1.64 7.68
C LYS A 36 3.17 -0.42 7.60
N LYS A 37 2.79 0.10 8.76
CA LYS A 37 2.08 1.38 8.86
C LYS A 37 2.83 2.46 8.06
N ASN A 38 2.05 3.32 7.41
CA ASN A 38 2.48 4.42 6.56
C ASN A 38 3.23 4.03 5.29
N MET A 39 3.25 2.75 4.89
CA MET A 39 3.75 2.38 3.58
C MET A 39 2.80 2.87 2.48
N PHE A 40 3.37 3.43 1.41
CA PHE A 40 2.66 3.94 0.25
C PHE A 40 3.02 3.12 -0.99
N PHE A 41 1.99 2.73 -1.74
CA PHE A 41 2.13 1.91 -2.93
C PHE A 41 1.37 2.49 -4.12
N MET A 42 1.85 2.22 -5.33
CA MET A 42 1.23 2.62 -6.59
C MET A 42 0.76 1.41 -7.40
N GLY A 43 -0.18 1.63 -8.33
CA GLY A 43 -0.55 0.65 -9.34
C GLY A 43 -1.57 -0.40 -8.91
N VAL A 44 -2.35 -0.18 -7.83
CA VAL A 44 -3.44 -1.10 -7.49
C VAL A 44 -4.59 -0.90 -8.46
N LYS A 45 -4.95 -1.96 -9.19
CA LYS A 45 -5.99 -1.92 -10.23
C LYS A 45 -7.36 -1.55 -9.65
N ASN A 46 -8.11 -0.75 -10.40
CA ASN A 46 -9.49 -0.38 -10.08
C ASN A 46 -10.40 -1.60 -9.84
N THR A 47 -10.19 -2.67 -10.61
CA THR A 47 -10.92 -3.93 -10.44
C THR A 47 -10.70 -4.58 -9.08
N TRP A 48 -9.47 -4.51 -8.54
CA TRP A 48 -9.15 -5.03 -7.21
C TRP A 48 -9.82 -4.18 -6.12
N TRP A 49 -9.79 -2.85 -6.24
CA TRP A 49 -10.51 -1.96 -5.33
C TRP A 49 -12.01 -2.23 -5.35
N LYS A 50 -12.61 -2.38 -6.54
CA LYS A 50 -14.04 -2.71 -6.68
C LYS A 50 -14.40 -4.03 -6.01
N GLN A 51 -13.57 -5.07 -6.16
CA GLN A 51 -13.78 -6.35 -5.49
C GLN A 51 -13.74 -6.24 -3.96
N LYS A 52 -12.84 -5.40 -3.41
CA LYS A 52 -12.63 -5.31 -1.96
C LYS A 52 -13.55 -4.32 -1.24
N THR A 53 -13.90 -3.22 -1.91
CA THR A 53 -14.66 -2.12 -1.29
C THR A 53 -16.10 -2.07 -1.77
N GLN A 54 -16.45 -2.78 -2.86
CA GLN A 54 -17.72 -2.71 -3.61
C GLN A 54 -18.08 -1.33 -4.20
N TYR A 55 -17.59 -0.25 -3.62
CA TYR A 55 -18.07 1.12 -3.83
C TYR A 55 -16.97 2.16 -4.12
N PHE A 56 -15.67 1.82 -4.03
CA PHE A 56 -14.64 2.80 -4.35
C PHE A 56 -14.85 3.29 -5.79
N PRO A 57 -14.91 4.62 -6.04
CA PRO A 57 -15.14 5.17 -7.37
C PRO A 57 -13.87 4.97 -8.17
N ALA A 58 -13.66 3.74 -8.63
CA ALA A 58 -13.05 3.52 -9.91
C ALA A 58 -13.86 4.40 -10.86
N THR A 59 -13.29 5.54 -11.27
CA THR A 59 -13.78 6.32 -12.41
C THR A 59 -14.27 5.35 -13.49
N GLN A 60 -15.30 5.70 -14.24
CA GLN A 60 -16.05 4.84 -15.20
C GLN A 60 -15.21 3.89 -16.10
N SER A 61 -13.89 4.08 -16.18
CA SER A 61 -12.87 3.12 -16.62
C SER A 61 -12.42 2.12 -15.54
N THR A 62 -12.70 0.84 -15.76
CA THR A 62 -12.10 -0.30 -15.03
C THR A 62 -10.60 -0.49 -15.29
N GLN A 63 -10.01 0.28 -16.21
CA GLN A 63 -8.64 0.11 -16.67
C GLN A 63 -7.61 0.96 -15.90
N GLY A 64 -8.04 1.80 -14.96
CA GLY A 64 -7.16 2.63 -14.14
C GLY A 64 -6.48 1.90 -12.97
N THR A 65 -5.60 2.63 -12.29
CA THR A 65 -5.03 2.23 -10.99
C THR A 65 -5.13 3.36 -9.99
N HIS A 66 -5.17 3.01 -8.70
CA HIS A 66 -5.06 3.97 -7.61
C HIS A 66 -3.90 3.60 -6.69
N PRO A 67 -3.31 4.59 -6.00
CA PRO A 67 -2.39 4.32 -4.91
C PRO A 67 -3.10 3.62 -3.73
N LEU A 68 -2.32 2.91 -2.93
CA LEU A 68 -2.71 2.27 -1.69
C LEU A 68 -1.86 2.81 -0.56
N PHE A 69 -2.50 3.12 0.56
CA PHE A 69 -1.83 3.52 1.78
C PHE A 69 -2.19 2.58 2.92
N VAL A 70 -1.17 2.19 3.70
CA VAL A 70 -1.34 1.36 4.90
C VAL A 70 -1.59 2.26 6.10
N LEU A 71 -2.84 2.30 6.55
CA LEU A 71 -3.27 3.12 7.68
C LEU A 71 -2.72 2.58 9.00
N ASP A 72 -2.88 1.29 9.25
CA ASP A 72 -2.51 0.64 10.52
C ASP A 72 -2.12 -0.82 10.34
N GLU A 73 -1.29 -1.33 11.25
CA GLU A 73 -1.00 -2.75 11.41
C GLU A 73 -2.02 -3.36 12.38
N LEU A 74 -2.75 -4.39 11.93
CA LEU A 74 -3.74 -5.12 12.75
C LEU A 74 -3.07 -6.33 13.41
N ALA A 75 -2.00 -6.08 14.16
CA ALA A 75 -1.15 -7.10 14.78
C ALA A 75 -0.86 -8.28 13.81
N ASN A 76 -1.14 -9.52 14.21
CA ASN A 76 -0.91 -10.72 13.39
C ASN A 76 -2.04 -11.02 12.39
N GLN A 77 -3.03 -10.15 12.25
CA GLN A 77 -4.22 -10.40 11.41
C GLN A 77 -4.07 -9.79 10.01
N GLY A 78 -3.35 -8.68 9.88
CA GLY A 78 -3.16 -7.99 8.60
C GLY A 78 -3.03 -6.49 8.76
N PHE A 79 -3.64 -5.75 7.86
CA PHE A 79 -3.46 -4.30 7.74
C PHE A 79 -4.77 -3.60 7.51
N ARG A 80 -4.95 -2.42 8.07
CA ARG A 80 -5.99 -1.50 7.61
C ARG A 80 -5.41 -0.68 6.47
N VAL A 81 -6.03 -0.71 5.31
CA VAL A 81 -5.55 -0.02 4.11
C VAL A 81 -6.65 0.86 3.54
N CYS A 82 -6.28 1.93 2.85
CA CYS A 82 -7.22 2.73 2.06
C CYS A 82 -6.65 3.04 0.67
N PRO A 83 -7.53 3.24 -0.31
CA PRO A 83 -7.14 3.83 -1.58
C PRO A 83 -6.80 5.31 -1.39
N CYS A 84 -5.94 5.83 -2.25
CA CYS A 84 -5.66 7.26 -2.34
C CYS A 84 -6.16 7.85 -3.65
N SER A 85 -6.32 9.15 -3.69
CA SER A 85 -6.71 9.89 -4.89
C SER A 85 -5.92 11.18 -5.02
N SER A 86 -5.60 11.58 -6.24
CA SER A 86 -5.10 12.92 -6.54
C SER A 86 -6.23 13.96 -6.60
N GLN A 87 -7.48 13.50 -6.70
CA GLN A 87 -8.68 14.31 -6.75
C GLN A 87 -9.49 14.03 -5.49
N GLY A 88 -9.64 15.00 -4.60
CA GLY A 88 -10.33 14.69 -3.34
C GLY A 88 -10.63 15.87 -2.44
N SER A 89 -11.60 15.60 -1.57
CA SER A 89 -12.06 16.42 -0.45
C SER A 89 -11.86 15.69 0.88
N SER A 90 -11.00 14.65 0.92
CA SER A 90 -10.69 13.98 2.18
C SER A 90 -10.06 14.97 3.14
N SER A 91 -10.40 14.87 4.41
CA SER A 91 -9.79 15.69 5.46
C SER A 91 -8.34 15.31 5.71
N ARG A 92 -7.82 14.19 5.16
CA ARG A 92 -6.43 13.79 5.32
C ARG A 92 -5.75 13.55 3.98
N TYR A 93 -4.53 14.05 3.84
CA TYR A 93 -3.75 13.90 2.62
C TYR A 93 -2.24 13.84 2.91
N ILE A 94 -1.50 13.23 2.00
CA ILE A 94 -0.05 13.30 1.93
C ILE A 94 0.29 14.50 1.06
N HIS A 95 1.04 15.45 1.62
CA HIS A 95 1.45 16.66 0.90
C HIS A 95 2.40 16.33 -0.27
N GLU A 96 2.30 17.10 -1.35
CA GLU A 96 3.27 17.10 -2.45
C GLU A 96 4.69 17.34 -1.95
N ASP A 97 5.71 16.97 -2.73
CA ASP A 97 7.13 17.07 -2.34
C ASP A 97 7.54 16.33 -1.05
N CYS A 98 6.61 15.62 -0.39
CA CYS A 98 6.95 14.78 0.74
C CYS A 98 8.00 13.75 0.33
N GLN A 99 9.14 13.76 1.01
CA GLN A 99 10.19 12.77 0.83
C GLN A 99 9.80 11.49 1.57
N LEU A 100 9.59 10.43 0.80
CA LEU A 100 9.32 9.10 1.33
C LEU A 100 10.60 8.48 1.87
N THR A 101 10.53 7.88 3.05
CA THR A 101 11.65 7.16 3.63
C THR A 101 11.86 5.84 2.88
N ASP A 102 13.05 5.28 3.01
CA ASP A 102 13.53 4.03 2.39
C ASP A 102 13.88 4.14 0.89
N THR A 103 13.20 5.01 0.14
CA THR A 103 13.38 5.13 -1.33
C THR A 103 13.92 6.48 -1.79
N ASN A 104 13.95 7.50 -0.92
CA ASN A 104 14.26 8.90 -1.26
C ASN A 104 13.37 9.51 -2.36
N MET A 105 12.25 8.87 -2.69
CA MET A 105 11.29 9.39 -3.67
C MET A 105 10.52 10.56 -3.09
N ARG A 106 10.15 11.52 -3.94
CA ARG A 106 9.24 12.60 -3.58
C ARG A 106 7.86 12.37 -4.17
N MET A 107 6.82 12.73 -3.43
CA MET A 107 5.45 12.78 -3.92
C MET A 107 5.35 13.85 -5.02
N ASP A 108 4.82 13.50 -6.18
CA ASP A 108 4.69 14.41 -7.32
C ASP A 108 3.47 15.35 -7.22
N ARG A 109 2.55 15.05 -6.30
CA ARG A 109 1.31 15.79 -6.05
C ARG A 109 0.72 15.39 -4.70
N ASN A 110 -0.27 16.17 -4.24
CA ASN A 110 -1.08 15.79 -3.09
C ASN A 110 -1.81 14.45 -3.32
N SER A 111 -1.76 13.57 -2.33
CA SER A 111 -2.47 12.28 -2.34
C SER A 111 -3.44 12.20 -1.17
N PHE A 112 -4.74 12.37 -1.45
CA PHE A 112 -5.80 12.31 -0.46
C PHE A 112 -6.07 10.88 -0.02
N LEU A 113 -6.05 10.64 1.31
CA LEU A 113 -6.33 9.34 1.91
C LEU A 113 -7.85 9.14 1.99
N VAL A 114 -8.41 8.22 1.21
CA VAL A 114 -9.87 8.10 1.09
C VAL A 114 -10.42 7.13 2.15
N ASP A 115 -10.34 7.55 3.42
CA ASP A 115 -10.60 6.74 4.62
C ASP A 115 -11.96 6.04 4.65
N ARG A 116 -12.99 6.64 4.03
CA ARG A 116 -14.33 6.03 3.93
C ARG A 116 -14.36 4.69 3.18
N PHE A 117 -13.31 4.41 2.40
CA PHE A 117 -13.12 3.14 1.70
C PHE A 117 -12.00 2.29 2.30
N ALA A 118 -11.59 2.61 3.54
CA ALA A 118 -10.65 1.79 4.26
C ALA A 118 -11.24 0.41 4.57
N PHE A 119 -10.41 -0.63 4.47
CA PHE A 119 -10.81 -1.99 4.85
C PHE A 119 -9.63 -2.78 5.43
N SER A 120 -9.96 -3.90 6.07
CA SER A 120 -8.97 -4.83 6.62
C SER A 120 -8.48 -5.81 5.56
N LEU A 121 -7.18 -5.79 5.30
CA LEU A 121 -6.47 -6.67 4.38
C LEU A 121 -5.75 -7.76 5.17
N PRO A 122 -6.18 -9.04 5.10
CA PRO A 122 -5.51 -10.13 5.80
C PRO A 122 -4.03 -10.27 5.41
N ILE A 123 -3.17 -10.66 6.36
CA ILE A 123 -1.72 -10.84 6.13
C ILE A 123 -1.41 -11.89 5.04
N THR A 124 -2.32 -12.85 4.85
CA THR A 124 -2.25 -13.92 3.84
C THR A 124 -2.78 -13.50 2.47
N THR A 125 -3.17 -12.23 2.29
CA THR A 125 -3.73 -11.77 1.02
C THR A 125 -2.69 -11.84 -0.09
N MET A 126 -3.04 -12.55 -1.16
CA MET A 126 -2.28 -12.54 -2.41
C MET A 126 -2.81 -11.43 -3.31
N ILE A 127 -1.97 -10.44 -3.64
CA ILE A 127 -2.26 -9.38 -4.60
C ILE A 127 -1.42 -9.64 -5.86
N SER A 128 -2.07 -9.77 -7.01
CA SER A 128 -1.40 -9.99 -8.29
C SER A 128 -1.94 -9.04 -9.37
N PRO A 129 -1.05 -8.23 -10.03
CA PRO A 129 0.35 -8.05 -9.67
C PRO A 129 0.51 -7.33 -8.32
N LEU A 130 1.63 -7.52 -7.64
CA LEU A 130 1.95 -6.75 -6.43
C LEU A 130 2.03 -5.26 -6.78
N PRO A 131 1.47 -4.37 -5.94
CA PRO A 131 1.60 -2.95 -6.15
C PRO A 131 3.05 -2.51 -5.93
N GLU A 132 3.41 -1.40 -6.56
CA GLU A 132 4.75 -0.85 -6.49
C GLU A 132 4.95 -0.09 -5.18
N TYR A 133 5.84 -0.57 -4.32
CA TYR A 133 6.28 0.15 -3.14
C TYR A 133 7.02 1.42 -3.54
N ARG A 134 6.57 2.56 -3.03
CA ARG A 134 7.19 3.87 -3.27
C ARG A 134 7.95 4.39 -2.07
N GLY A 135 7.76 3.81 -0.88
CA GLY A 135 8.40 4.25 0.35
C GLY A 135 7.41 4.39 1.51
N LYS A 136 7.95 4.77 2.66
CA LYS A 136 7.17 5.08 3.86
C LYS A 136 6.93 6.57 3.97
N VAL A 137 5.70 6.95 4.30
CA VAL A 137 5.31 8.35 4.47
C VAL A 137 5.62 8.79 5.90
N PRO A 138 6.50 9.79 6.11
CA PRO A 138 6.68 10.40 7.42
C PRO A 138 5.35 10.94 7.95
N GLN A 139 5.10 10.77 9.26
CA GLN A 139 3.86 11.27 9.87
C GLN A 139 3.69 12.79 9.68
N SER A 140 4.79 13.54 9.64
CA SER A 140 4.81 14.98 9.40
C SER A 140 4.30 15.40 8.01
N CYS A 141 4.31 14.50 7.03
CA CYS A 141 3.77 14.74 5.70
C CYS A 141 2.26 14.50 5.59
N ILE A 142 1.66 13.81 6.57
CA ILE A 142 0.22 13.56 6.59
C ILE A 142 -0.43 14.79 7.22
N LYS A 143 -1.18 15.53 6.42
CA LYS A 143 -1.85 16.77 6.81
C LYS A 143 -3.34 16.53 7.02
N GLU A 144 -3.94 17.38 7.85
CA GLU A 144 -5.38 17.45 8.06
C GLU A 144 -5.97 18.73 7.47
N GLY A 145 -7.22 18.70 7.04
CA GLY A 145 -7.93 19.82 6.41
C GLY A 145 -7.92 19.77 4.89
N ARG A 146 -8.31 20.88 4.26
CA ARG A 146 -8.13 21.09 2.81
C ARG A 146 -6.73 21.70 2.57
N PRO A 147 -5.97 21.21 1.57
CA PRO A 147 -4.77 21.89 1.10
C PRO A 147 -5.08 23.29 0.59
#